data_AF-A0A0C5WDX6-F1
#
_entry.id   AF-A0A0C5WDX6-F1
#
_cell.length_a   1.000
_cell.length_b   1.000
_cell.length_c   1.000
_cell.angle_alpha   90.00
_cell.angle_beta   90.00
_cell.angle_gamma   90.00
#
_symmetry.space_group_name_H-M   'P 1'
#
loop_
_entity.id
_entity.type
_entity.pdbx_description
1 polymer ?
#
loop_
_entity_poly.entity_id
_entity_poly.type
_entity_poly.pdbx_seq_one_letter_code
_entity_poly.pdbx_strand_id
1 'polypeptide(L)'
;MRYGYVPPAEKKARTEYNYQRFMKEYAAAAVTVDENIGRLLDWLDANDLADNTIVVYSSDQSFFIGEHGWAEKRYMYEEGMKMPFIIRWPGHIAPNQRPQAMIQNIDFGPTFLDAVGLDTPEEMQGKSFLNVLTGEQSDAQWQSERPYVYYHYYMEGAHNVPRHDGVRSERYKLINFYSENNGKGEFELYDLEADPNELNNVFNSPKYAQTRETMMKELHAARKEYDVPDNVYQAPYPFMTAQEKKALGY
;
A
#
# COMPACT_ATOMS: atom_id res chain seq x y z
N MET A 1 -29.04 -0.28 -22.48
CA MET A 1 -28.01 0.33 -23.36
C MET A 1 -26.65 -0.02 -22.80
N ARG A 2 -25.83 -0.82 -23.50
CA ARG A 2 -24.41 -0.98 -23.15
C ARG A 2 -23.73 0.35 -23.42
N TYR A 3 -22.99 0.87 -22.46
CA TYR A 3 -22.22 2.10 -22.60
C TYR A 3 -21.23 1.98 -23.78
N GLY A 4 -21.46 2.82 -24.80
CA GLY A 4 -20.44 3.48 -25.63
C GLY A 4 -19.54 2.62 -26.52
N TYR A 5 -19.98 2.28 -27.72
CA TYR A 5 -19.04 2.08 -28.83
C TYR A 5 -18.41 3.43 -29.17
N VAL A 6 -17.08 3.52 -29.13
CA VAL A 6 -16.34 4.69 -29.60
C VAL A 6 -15.59 4.30 -30.87
N PRO A 7 -15.83 5.01 -31.99
CA PRO A 7 -15.14 4.76 -33.24
C PRO A 7 -13.61 4.74 -33.03
N PRO A 8 -12.85 3.82 -33.66
CA PRO A 8 -11.41 3.74 -33.49
C PRO A 8 -10.67 5.08 -33.71
N ALA A 9 -11.12 5.87 -34.68
CA ALA A 9 -10.56 7.19 -34.98
C ALA A 9 -10.70 8.20 -33.82
N GLU A 10 -11.69 8.03 -32.95
CA GLU A 10 -11.98 8.93 -31.82
C GLU A 10 -11.42 8.41 -30.49
N LYS A 11 -10.95 7.16 -30.43
CA LYS A 11 -10.46 6.55 -29.19
C LYS A 11 -9.32 7.36 -28.56
N LYS A 12 -8.34 7.79 -29.35
CA LYS A 12 -7.19 8.56 -28.86
C LYS A 12 -7.65 9.89 -28.26
N ALA A 13 -8.41 10.68 -29.02
CA ALA A 13 -8.90 11.98 -28.58
C ALA A 13 -9.77 11.87 -27.31
N ARG A 14 -10.63 10.85 -27.22
CA ARG A 14 -11.43 10.59 -26.01
C ARG A 14 -10.57 10.19 -24.81
N THR A 15 -9.58 9.31 -24.99
CA THR A 15 -8.66 8.94 -23.91
C THR A 15 -7.90 10.15 -23.40
N GLU A 16 -7.34 10.96 -24.29
CA GLU A 16 -6.65 12.21 -23.93
C GLU A 16 -7.57 13.17 -23.18
N TYR A 17 -8.79 13.39 -23.66
CA TYR A 17 -9.78 14.24 -23.00
C TYR A 17 -10.11 13.74 -21.58
N ASN A 18 -10.42 12.45 -21.43
CA ASN A 18 -10.77 11.86 -20.14
C ASN A 18 -9.60 11.91 -19.17
N TYR A 19 -8.39 11.61 -19.64
CA TYR A 19 -7.18 11.65 -18.83
C TYR A 19 -6.88 13.06 -18.33
N GLN A 20 -6.91 14.05 -19.23
CA GLN A 20 -6.69 15.45 -18.88
C GLN A 20 -7.74 15.97 -17.88
N ARG A 21 -8.99 15.52 -18.00
CA ARG A 21 -10.03 15.86 -17.02
C ARG A 21 -9.76 15.21 -15.66
N PHE A 22 -9.49 13.91 -15.66
CA PHE A 22 -9.16 13.16 -14.45
C PHE A 22 -7.98 13.78 -13.71
N MET A 23 -6.89 14.10 -14.40
CA MET A 23 -5.70 14.71 -13.78
C MET A 23 -5.98 16.11 -13.21
N LYS A 24 -6.81 16.92 -13.89
CA LYS A 24 -7.23 18.23 -13.35
C LYS A 24 -8.07 18.09 -12.09
N GLU A 25 -9.01 17.16 -12.08
CA GLU A 25 -9.88 16.90 -10.92
C GLU A 25 -9.07 16.30 -9.75
N TYR A 26 -8.15 15.38 -10.03
CA TYR A 26 -7.24 14.80 -9.04
C TYR A 26 -6.35 15.87 -8.39
N ALA A 27 -5.70 16.72 -9.21
CA ALA A 27 -4.87 17.81 -8.71
C ALA A 27 -5.68 18.83 -7.90
N ALA A 28 -6.90 19.18 -8.33
CA ALA A 28 -7.77 20.09 -7.58
C ALA A 28 -8.18 19.50 -6.23
N ALA A 29 -8.45 18.19 -6.16
CA ALA A 29 -8.73 17.50 -4.90
C ALA A 29 -7.51 17.51 -3.97
N ALA A 30 -6.32 17.25 -4.49
CA ALA A 30 -5.08 17.30 -3.71
C ALA A 30 -4.82 18.70 -3.12
N VAL A 31 -4.96 19.76 -3.92
CA VAL A 31 -4.83 21.16 -3.45
C VAL A 31 -5.87 21.47 -2.37
N THR A 32 -7.11 21.05 -2.55
CA THR A 32 -8.17 21.28 -1.55
C THR A 32 -7.84 20.58 -0.23
N VAL A 33 -7.29 19.37 -0.26
CA VAL A 33 -6.87 18.65 0.95
C VAL A 33 -5.69 19.38 1.62
N ASP A 34 -4.69 19.80 0.85
CA ASP A 34 -3.51 20.53 1.34
C ASP A 34 -3.90 21.84 2.05
N GLU A 35 -4.79 22.65 1.46
CA GLU A 35 -5.29 23.88 2.08
C GLU A 35 -5.98 23.61 3.43
N ASN A 36 -6.72 22.51 3.55
CA ASN A 36 -7.38 22.15 4.80
C ASN A 36 -6.40 21.59 5.85
N ILE A 37 -5.32 20.92 5.43
CA ILE A 37 -4.22 20.56 6.33
C ILE A 37 -3.55 21.82 6.88
N GLY A 38 -3.27 22.81 6.02
CA GLY A 38 -2.74 24.11 6.46
C GLY A 38 -3.62 24.76 7.53
N ARG A 39 -4.94 24.79 7.31
CA ARG A 39 -5.90 25.32 8.31
C ARG A 39 -5.89 24.57 9.63
N LEU A 40 -5.71 23.24 9.60
CA LEU A 40 -5.60 22.43 10.82
C LEU A 40 -4.30 22.75 11.58
N LEU A 41 -3.18 22.87 10.86
CA LEU A 41 -1.88 23.21 11.44
C LEU A 41 -1.89 24.62 12.06
N ASP A 42 -2.43 25.61 11.35
CA ASP A 42 -2.59 26.98 11.86
C ASP A 42 -3.45 27.00 13.13
N TRP A 43 -4.49 26.17 13.18
CA TRP A 43 -5.33 26.06 14.36
C TRP A 43 -4.57 25.44 15.56
N LEU A 44 -3.75 24.42 15.34
CA LEU A 44 -2.90 23.85 16.41
C LEU A 44 -1.92 24.89 16.96
N ASP A 45 -1.29 25.68 16.09
CA ASP A 45 -0.37 26.74 16.49
C ASP A 45 -1.10 27.87 17.25
N ALA A 46 -2.27 28.31 16.77
CA ALA A 46 -3.06 29.38 17.39
C ALA A 46 -3.67 29.01 18.76
N ASN A 47 -3.68 27.73 19.12
CA ASN A 47 -4.21 27.23 20.40
C ASN A 47 -3.12 26.65 21.31
N ASP A 48 -1.84 26.90 21.03
CA ASP A 48 -0.70 26.42 21.81
C ASP A 48 -0.67 24.88 21.97
N LEU A 49 -1.17 24.14 20.97
CA LEU A 49 -1.24 22.67 20.98
C LEU A 49 -0.11 22.01 20.17
N ALA A 50 0.60 22.77 19.35
CA ALA A 50 1.57 22.25 18.39
C ALA A 50 2.71 21.44 19.02
N ASP A 51 3.25 21.89 20.16
CA ASP A 51 4.39 21.24 20.81
C ASP A 51 4.01 19.92 21.52
N ASN A 52 2.73 19.70 21.79
CA ASN A 52 2.21 18.50 22.47
C ASN A 52 1.33 17.63 21.54
N THR A 53 1.47 17.79 20.23
CA THR A 53 0.69 17.05 19.24
C THR A 53 1.60 16.38 18.22
N ILE A 54 1.43 15.06 18.05
CA ILE A 54 1.98 14.34 16.91
C ILE A 54 1.02 14.54 15.74
N VAL A 55 1.51 15.10 14.62
CA VAL A 55 0.74 15.22 13.38
C VAL A 55 1.26 14.22 12.37
N VAL A 56 0.38 13.34 11.88
CA VAL A 56 0.68 12.35 10.84
C VAL A 56 -0.22 12.63 9.63
N TYR A 57 0.40 12.76 8.46
CA TYR A 57 -0.28 12.75 7.17
C TYR A 57 0.08 11.47 6.43
N SER A 58 -0.94 10.72 6.02
CA SER A 58 -0.80 9.45 5.31
C SER A 58 -2.02 9.17 4.41
N SER A 59 -2.01 8.04 3.72
CA SER A 59 -3.15 7.50 2.96
C SER A 59 -3.52 6.09 3.45
N ASP A 60 -4.71 5.61 3.11
CA ASP A 60 -5.11 4.21 3.34
C ASP A 60 -4.47 3.25 2.32
N GLN A 61 -4.36 3.74 1.08
CA GLN A 61 -3.70 3.11 -0.08
C GLN A 61 -3.32 4.18 -1.10
N SER A 62 -2.49 3.84 -2.09
CA SER A 62 -2.17 4.76 -3.18
C SER A 62 -3.12 4.56 -4.38
N PHE A 63 -2.86 5.24 -5.50
CA PHE A 63 -3.76 5.30 -6.65
C PHE A 63 -2.97 5.42 -7.96
N PHE A 64 -3.25 4.54 -8.93
CA PHE A 64 -2.83 4.67 -10.32
C PHE A 64 -3.50 5.87 -10.96
N ILE A 65 -2.71 6.77 -11.53
CA ILE A 65 -3.13 8.00 -12.18
C ILE A 65 -2.78 7.97 -13.67
N GLY A 66 -2.74 6.79 -14.29
CA GLY A 66 -2.48 6.56 -15.71
C GLY A 66 -1.34 5.58 -16.00
N GLU A 67 -0.53 5.25 -14.99
CA GLU A 67 0.52 4.24 -15.09
C GLU A 67 -0.09 2.89 -15.47
N HIS A 68 0.64 2.12 -16.30
CA HIS A 68 0.16 0.88 -16.91
C HIS A 68 -1.14 1.01 -17.75
N GLY A 69 -1.60 2.24 -18.02
CA GLY A 69 -2.91 2.50 -18.61
C GLY A 69 -4.08 2.25 -17.65
N TRP A 70 -3.80 2.16 -16.35
CA TRP A 70 -4.77 1.93 -15.29
C TRP A 70 -5.13 3.21 -14.56
N ALA A 71 -6.27 3.12 -13.88
CA ALA A 71 -6.67 4.05 -12.85
C ALA A 71 -7.19 3.22 -11.68
N GLU A 72 -7.32 3.83 -10.51
CA GLU A 72 -7.74 3.17 -9.26
C GLU A 72 -6.56 2.54 -8.51
N LYS A 73 -6.73 1.47 -7.74
CA LYS A 73 -5.76 0.90 -6.81
C LYS A 73 -5.94 -0.62 -6.77
N ARG A 74 -5.57 -1.26 -5.66
CA ARG A 74 -5.73 -2.70 -5.34
C ARG A 74 -4.64 -3.62 -5.84
N TYR A 75 -3.77 -3.19 -6.75
CA TYR A 75 -2.60 -3.97 -7.16
C TYR A 75 -1.35 -3.59 -6.36
N MET A 76 -0.44 -4.54 -6.19
CA MET A 76 0.81 -4.39 -5.44
C MET A 76 1.93 -3.62 -6.19
N TYR A 77 1.69 -3.12 -7.40
CA TYR A 77 2.66 -2.25 -8.09
C TYR A 77 2.95 -0.99 -7.26
N GLU A 78 4.11 -0.37 -7.47
CA GLU A 78 4.62 0.75 -6.66
C GLU A 78 3.59 1.87 -6.54
N GLU A 79 2.90 2.22 -7.63
CA GLU A 79 1.90 3.30 -7.64
C GLU A 79 0.65 2.96 -6.83
N GLY A 80 0.29 1.68 -6.69
CA GLY A 80 -0.85 1.24 -5.88
C GLY A 80 -0.49 1.00 -4.41
N MET A 81 0.73 0.55 -4.15
CA MET A 81 1.21 0.14 -2.83
C MET A 81 1.87 1.26 -2.03
N LYS A 82 2.67 2.13 -2.67
CA LYS A 82 3.50 3.12 -1.99
C LYS A 82 2.71 4.37 -1.65
N MET A 83 2.58 4.66 -0.35
CA MET A 83 1.81 5.79 0.16
C MET A 83 2.69 6.94 0.66
N PRO A 84 2.16 8.17 0.72
CA PRO A 84 2.79 9.22 1.48
C PRO A 84 2.76 8.86 2.98
N PHE A 85 3.84 9.14 3.69
CA PHE A 85 3.86 9.17 5.15
C PHE A 85 4.73 10.36 5.58
N ILE A 86 4.12 11.33 6.23
CA ILE A 86 4.79 12.52 6.77
C ILE A 86 4.39 12.63 8.23
N ILE A 87 5.37 12.81 9.11
CA ILE A 87 5.13 12.96 10.54
C ILE A 87 5.86 14.18 11.09
N ARG A 88 5.19 14.92 11.97
CA ARG A 88 5.74 16.05 12.74
C ARG A 88 5.50 15.77 14.21
N TRP A 89 6.58 15.80 15.00
CA TRP A 89 6.52 15.78 16.46
C TRP A 89 7.63 16.68 17.03
N PRO A 90 7.32 17.96 17.33
CA PRO A 90 8.32 18.92 17.79
C PRO A 90 9.03 18.45 19.06
N GLY A 91 10.35 18.62 19.12
CA GLY A 91 11.16 18.21 20.27
C GLY A 91 11.53 16.72 20.32
N HIS A 92 10.87 15.86 19.52
CA HIS A 92 11.12 14.42 19.49
C HIS A 92 11.68 13.95 18.14
N ILE A 93 11.16 14.48 17.03
CA ILE A 93 11.60 14.15 15.68
C ILE A 93 12.33 15.36 15.08
N ALA A 94 13.56 15.15 14.61
CA ALA A 94 14.31 16.21 13.94
C ALA A 94 13.60 16.63 12.63
N PRO A 95 13.56 17.93 12.28
CA PRO A 95 12.96 18.36 11.03
C PRO A 95 13.77 17.91 9.82
N ASN A 96 13.11 17.85 8.65
CA ASN A 96 13.71 17.56 7.35
C ASN A 96 14.39 16.18 7.22
N GLN A 97 14.03 15.21 8.06
CA GLN A 97 14.46 13.82 7.92
C GLN A 97 13.72 13.13 6.77
N ARG A 98 14.41 12.19 6.10
CA ARG A 98 13.86 11.36 5.01
C ARG A 98 14.38 9.92 5.10
N PRO A 99 14.09 9.19 6.19
CA PRO A 99 14.48 7.78 6.29
C PRO A 99 13.90 6.98 5.13
N GLN A 100 14.65 5.99 4.65
CA GLN A 100 14.25 5.06 3.60
C GLN A 100 13.69 3.74 4.15
N ALA A 101 13.54 3.62 5.47
CA ALA A 101 12.92 2.50 6.15
C ALA A 101 11.58 2.06 5.51
N MET A 102 11.47 0.78 5.17
CA MET A 102 10.21 0.22 4.69
C MET A 102 9.25 -0.05 5.85
N ILE A 103 8.11 0.62 5.83
CA ILE A 103 7.02 0.48 6.81
C ILE A 103 5.73 0.00 6.14
N GLN A 104 4.76 -0.42 6.95
CA GLN A 104 3.43 -0.89 6.57
C GLN A 104 2.37 -0.21 7.45
N ASN A 105 1.13 -0.12 6.98
CA ASN A 105 0.03 0.48 7.77
C ASN A 105 -0.19 -0.18 9.14
N ILE A 106 0.12 -1.48 9.25
CA ILE A 106 0.01 -2.23 10.51
C ILE A 106 0.99 -1.74 11.59
N ASP A 107 2.03 -1.01 11.21
CA ASP A 107 3.06 -0.50 12.13
C ASP A 107 2.64 0.78 12.85
N PHE A 108 1.61 1.48 12.34
CA PHE A 108 1.20 2.76 12.92
C PHE A 108 0.69 2.57 14.35
N GLY A 109 -0.11 1.53 14.60
CA GLY A 109 -0.63 1.21 15.94
C GLY A 109 0.49 1.02 16.97
N PRO A 110 1.39 0.04 16.78
CA PRO A 110 2.56 -0.16 17.64
C PRO A 110 3.39 1.12 17.85
N THR A 111 3.64 1.88 16.78
CA THR A 111 4.43 3.12 16.85
C THR A 111 3.76 4.19 17.71
N PHE A 112 2.43 4.33 17.63
CA PHE A 112 1.71 5.31 18.44
C PHE A 112 1.61 4.90 19.90
N LEU A 113 1.50 3.60 20.20
CA LEU A 113 1.54 3.09 21.57
C LEU A 113 2.92 3.32 22.20
N ASP A 114 3.98 3.00 21.46
CA ASP A 114 5.37 3.23 21.87
C ASP A 114 5.63 4.73 22.14
N ALA A 115 5.13 5.62 21.27
CA ALA A 115 5.27 7.07 21.43
C ALA A 115 4.62 7.63 22.71
N VAL A 116 3.62 6.93 23.28
CA VAL A 116 2.98 7.32 24.56
C VAL A 116 3.39 6.43 25.73
N GLY A 117 4.40 5.56 25.55
CA GLY A 117 4.94 4.69 26.59
C GLY A 117 4.02 3.54 26.99
N LEU A 118 3.19 3.06 26.06
CA LEU A 118 2.31 1.89 26.25
C LEU A 118 2.87 0.66 25.54
N ASP A 119 2.66 -0.50 26.14
CA ASP A 119 3.03 -1.79 25.53
C ASP A 119 2.18 -2.07 24.29
N THR A 120 2.81 -2.65 23.26
CA THR A 120 2.10 -3.14 22.06
C THR A 120 1.45 -4.51 22.39
N PRO A 121 0.13 -4.67 22.22
CA PRO A 121 -0.53 -5.97 22.40
C PRO A 121 0.04 -7.04 21.45
N GLU A 122 0.12 -8.29 21.92
CA GLU A 122 0.68 -9.41 21.16
C GLU A 122 -0.07 -9.69 19.85
N GLU A 123 -1.34 -9.29 19.75
CA GLU A 123 -2.16 -9.47 18.55
C GLU A 123 -1.84 -8.45 17.44
N MET A 124 -1.14 -7.35 17.74
CA MET A 124 -0.70 -6.40 16.72
C MET A 124 0.51 -6.95 15.97
N GLN A 125 0.32 -7.18 14.67
CA GLN A 125 1.35 -7.79 13.82
C GLN A 125 2.39 -6.80 13.28
N GLY A 126 2.20 -5.50 13.52
CA GLY A 126 3.15 -4.46 13.10
C GLY A 126 4.33 -4.31 14.05
N LYS A 127 5.31 -3.50 13.65
CA LYS A 127 6.49 -3.18 14.47
C LYS A 127 6.60 -1.68 14.64
N SER A 128 6.88 -1.21 15.86
CA SER A 128 7.15 0.20 16.09
C SER A 128 8.38 0.64 15.29
N PHE A 129 8.26 1.71 14.53
CA PHE A 129 9.40 2.36 13.84
C PHE A 129 9.77 3.69 14.51
N LEU A 130 9.37 3.90 15.78
CA LEU A 130 9.66 5.14 16.52
C LEU A 130 11.14 5.45 16.56
N ASN A 131 12.00 4.44 16.78
CA ASN A 131 13.45 4.61 16.82
C ASN A 131 14.03 5.08 15.48
N VAL A 132 13.40 4.72 14.35
CA VAL A 132 13.77 5.26 13.04
C VAL A 132 13.42 6.76 12.96
N LEU A 133 12.26 7.15 13.49
CA LEU A 133 11.79 8.53 13.49
C LEU A 133 12.64 9.45 14.39
N THR A 134 13.07 8.97 15.56
CA THR A 134 13.90 9.72 16.51
C THR A 134 15.40 9.69 16.15
N GLY A 135 15.79 8.86 15.16
CA GLY A 135 17.17 8.71 14.71
C GLY A 135 18.02 7.80 15.61
N GLU A 136 17.40 7.07 16.54
CA GLU A 136 18.04 6.07 17.39
C GLU A 136 18.36 4.77 16.64
N GLN A 137 17.64 4.50 15.54
CA GLN A 137 17.86 3.38 14.64
C GLN A 137 18.07 3.89 13.21
N SER A 138 19.17 3.44 12.59
CA SER A 138 19.46 3.75 11.18
C SER A 138 18.62 2.89 10.23
N ASP A 139 18.45 3.38 8.99
CA ASP A 139 17.78 2.62 7.92
C ASP A 139 18.39 1.22 7.72
N ALA A 140 19.72 1.07 7.84
CA ALA A 140 20.39 -0.21 7.67
C ALA A 140 20.06 -1.20 8.81
N GLN A 141 19.91 -0.71 10.05
CA GLN A 141 19.50 -1.53 11.18
C GLN A 141 18.04 -1.97 11.01
N TRP A 142 17.15 -1.02 10.67
CA TRP A 142 15.75 -1.32 10.39
C TRP A 142 15.60 -2.34 9.25
N GLN A 143 16.32 -2.13 8.15
CA GLN A 143 16.28 -3.02 6.98
C GLN A 143 16.80 -4.43 7.30
N SER A 144 17.70 -4.58 8.27
CA SER A 144 18.15 -5.89 8.75
C SER A 144 17.08 -6.60 9.59
N GLU A 145 16.26 -5.85 10.33
CA GLU A 145 15.14 -6.36 11.14
C GLU A 145 13.87 -6.60 10.33
N ARG A 146 13.66 -5.81 9.28
CA ARG A 146 12.55 -5.89 8.35
C ARG A 146 13.01 -5.81 6.89
N PRO A 147 13.59 -6.90 6.36
CA PRO A 147 14.09 -6.92 5.00
C PRO A 147 13.01 -6.90 3.92
N TYR A 148 11.76 -7.23 4.28
CA TYR A 148 10.62 -7.30 3.38
C TYR A 148 9.37 -6.70 4.02
N VAL A 149 8.50 -6.13 3.18
CA VAL A 149 7.12 -5.78 3.54
C VAL A 149 6.16 -6.69 2.78
N TYR A 150 5.02 -6.98 3.41
CA TYR A 150 3.97 -7.86 2.86
C TYR A 150 2.75 -7.06 2.41
N TYR A 151 2.13 -7.50 1.32
CA TYR A 151 0.88 -6.93 0.82
C TYR A 151 -0.10 -8.06 0.52
N HIS A 152 -1.39 -7.82 0.78
CA HIS A 152 -2.44 -8.78 0.46
C HIS A 152 -3.74 -8.08 0.09
N TYR A 153 -4.27 -8.41 -1.08
CA TYR A 153 -5.61 -8.08 -1.52
C TYR A 153 -6.51 -9.34 -1.58
N TYR A 154 -7.55 -9.37 -0.73
CA TYR A 154 -8.41 -10.54 -0.51
C TYR A 154 -9.76 -10.51 -1.25
N MET A 155 -10.17 -9.38 -1.83
CA MET A 155 -11.55 -9.22 -2.28
C MET A 155 -11.75 -9.74 -3.70
N GLU A 156 -12.60 -10.76 -3.84
CA GLU A 156 -13.18 -11.20 -5.11
C GLU A 156 -14.62 -10.68 -5.19
N GLY A 157 -14.95 -9.83 -6.17
CA GLY A 157 -16.27 -9.20 -6.22
C GLY A 157 -16.36 -7.97 -7.13
N ALA A 158 -16.93 -6.88 -6.60
CA ALA A 158 -17.42 -5.72 -7.37
C ALA A 158 -16.38 -5.05 -8.29
N HIS A 159 -15.09 -5.25 -8.06
CA HIS A 159 -14.00 -4.63 -8.80
C HIS A 159 -13.27 -5.59 -9.76
N ASN A 160 -13.60 -6.89 -9.73
CA ASN A 160 -13.02 -7.91 -10.61
C ASN A 160 -11.47 -7.90 -10.68
N VAL A 161 -10.82 -7.62 -9.53
CA VAL A 161 -9.37 -7.68 -9.36
C VAL A 161 -9.00 -9.05 -8.81
N PRO A 162 -8.01 -9.76 -9.36
CA PRO A 162 -7.59 -11.05 -8.84
C PRO A 162 -7.09 -10.93 -7.41
N ARG A 163 -7.39 -11.93 -6.59
CA ARG A 163 -6.81 -12.00 -5.24
C ARG A 163 -5.33 -12.30 -5.36
N HIS A 164 -4.54 -11.57 -4.59
CA HIS A 164 -3.10 -11.68 -4.66
C HIS A 164 -2.44 -11.22 -3.39
N ASP A 165 -1.23 -11.71 -3.21
CA ASP A 165 -0.32 -11.29 -2.17
C ASP A 165 1.10 -11.26 -2.70
N GLY A 166 2.01 -10.74 -1.89
CA GLY A 166 3.39 -10.63 -2.29
C GLY A 166 4.28 -10.02 -1.24
N VAL A 167 5.58 -10.07 -1.53
CA VAL A 167 6.63 -9.45 -0.70
C VAL A 167 7.48 -8.52 -1.53
N ARG A 168 7.89 -7.41 -0.92
CA ARG A 168 8.76 -6.40 -1.51
C ARG A 168 9.95 -6.16 -0.60
N SER A 169 11.16 -6.34 -1.12
CA SER A 169 12.39 -5.84 -0.51
C SER A 169 12.74 -4.45 -1.07
N GLU A 170 13.87 -3.88 -0.67
CA GLU A 170 14.37 -2.64 -1.26
C GLU A 170 14.48 -2.70 -2.79
N ARG A 171 14.86 -3.86 -3.33
CA ARG A 171 15.17 -4.03 -4.76
C ARG A 171 14.20 -4.94 -5.51
N TYR A 172 13.68 -5.98 -4.90
CA TYR A 172 12.90 -6.99 -5.61
C TYR A 172 11.47 -7.03 -5.10
N LYS A 173 10.52 -7.28 -6.01
CA LYS A 173 9.12 -7.47 -5.68
C LYS A 173 8.60 -8.75 -6.31
N LEU A 174 7.96 -9.60 -5.50
CA LEU A 174 7.28 -10.80 -5.94
C LEU A 174 5.79 -10.64 -5.67
N ILE A 175 4.98 -10.80 -6.71
CA ILE A 175 3.52 -10.79 -6.64
C ILE A 175 3.03 -12.18 -7.04
N ASN A 176 2.06 -12.70 -6.31
CA ASN A 176 1.40 -13.97 -6.58
C ASN A 176 -0.10 -13.76 -6.71
N PHE A 177 -0.60 -13.79 -7.94
CA PHE A 177 -2.02 -13.78 -8.26
C PHE A 177 -2.61 -15.19 -8.09
N TYR A 178 -2.71 -15.65 -6.85
CA TYR A 178 -3.06 -17.04 -6.54
C TYR A 178 -4.46 -17.46 -7.00
N SER A 179 -5.39 -16.52 -7.24
CA SER A 179 -6.71 -16.85 -7.80
C SER A 179 -6.69 -17.11 -9.31
N GLU A 180 -5.64 -16.68 -10.01
CA GLU A 180 -5.53 -16.82 -11.47
C GLU A 180 -5.22 -18.26 -11.89
N ASN A 181 -5.31 -18.51 -13.19
CA ASN A 181 -5.03 -19.81 -13.80
C ASN A 181 -5.84 -20.97 -13.19
N ASN A 182 -7.12 -20.70 -12.86
CA ASN A 182 -8.00 -21.63 -12.15
C ASN A 182 -7.44 -22.03 -10.77
N GLY A 183 -6.94 -21.06 -10.00
CA GLY A 183 -6.35 -21.29 -8.67
C GLY A 183 -4.96 -21.93 -8.70
N LYS A 184 -4.29 -21.97 -9.86
CA LYS A 184 -2.89 -22.44 -9.97
C LYS A 184 -1.90 -21.33 -9.67
N GLY A 185 -2.35 -20.07 -9.64
CA GLY A 185 -1.54 -18.89 -9.46
C GLY A 185 -0.85 -18.44 -10.74
N GLU A 186 -0.50 -17.15 -10.76
CA GLU A 186 0.42 -16.53 -11.71
C GLU A 186 1.39 -15.67 -10.89
N PHE A 187 2.69 -15.78 -11.18
CA PHE A 187 3.72 -15.06 -10.44
C PHE A 187 4.38 -13.98 -11.30
N GLU A 188 4.60 -12.83 -10.67
CA GLU A 188 5.39 -11.76 -11.23
C GLU A 188 6.58 -11.46 -10.32
N LEU A 189 7.77 -11.34 -10.90
CA LEU A 189 8.97 -10.91 -10.19
C LEU A 189 9.55 -9.70 -10.93
N TYR A 190 9.79 -8.63 -10.18
CA TYR A 190 10.37 -7.38 -10.69
C TYR A 190 11.69 -7.05 -9.98
N ASP A 191 12.66 -6.57 -10.77
CA ASP A 191 13.92 -5.98 -10.30
C ASP A 191 13.76 -4.45 -10.35
N LEU A 192 13.34 -3.84 -9.24
CA LEU A 192 12.94 -2.43 -9.16
C LEU A 192 14.11 -1.45 -9.42
N GLU A 193 15.35 -1.92 -9.36
CA GLU A 193 16.52 -1.12 -9.74
C GLU A 193 16.66 -1.05 -11.27
N ALA A 194 16.44 -2.18 -11.96
CA ALA A 194 16.54 -2.25 -13.42
C ALA A 194 15.24 -1.85 -14.14
N ASP A 195 14.10 -2.03 -13.47
CA ASP A 195 12.75 -1.84 -13.99
C ASP A 195 11.85 -1.20 -12.90
N PRO A 196 12.08 0.08 -12.57
CA PRO A 196 11.33 0.77 -11.52
C PRO A 196 9.84 0.96 -11.84
N ASN A 197 9.45 0.78 -13.11
CA ASN A 197 8.05 0.89 -13.57
C ASN A 197 7.39 -0.48 -13.75
N GLU A 198 8.06 -1.58 -13.34
CA GLU A 198 7.47 -2.91 -13.27
C GLU A 198 6.84 -3.40 -14.59
N LEU A 199 7.51 -3.13 -15.71
CA LEU A 199 7.02 -3.43 -17.05
C LEU A 199 7.48 -4.82 -17.55
N ASN A 200 8.48 -5.41 -16.91
CA ASN A 200 9.16 -6.62 -17.35
C ASN A 200 9.14 -7.69 -16.25
N ASN A 201 8.16 -8.59 -16.31
CA ASN A 201 8.13 -9.75 -15.42
C ASN A 201 9.33 -10.68 -15.70
N VAL A 202 10.25 -10.80 -14.75
CA VAL A 202 11.45 -11.65 -14.85
C VAL A 202 11.32 -13.00 -14.12
N PHE A 203 10.14 -13.38 -13.66
CA PHE A 203 9.92 -14.59 -12.85
C PHE A 203 10.49 -15.86 -13.50
N ASN A 204 10.27 -16.05 -14.80
CA ASN A 204 10.75 -17.22 -15.54
C ASN A 204 12.19 -17.10 -16.06
N SER A 205 12.88 -16.00 -15.77
CA SER A 205 14.25 -15.79 -16.24
C SER A 205 15.24 -16.65 -15.45
N PRO A 206 16.12 -17.43 -16.12
CA PRO A 206 17.18 -18.18 -15.44
C PRO A 206 18.15 -17.29 -14.66
N LYS A 207 18.36 -16.04 -15.12
CA LYS A 207 19.22 -15.04 -14.45
C LYS A 207 18.76 -14.75 -13.01
N TYR A 208 17.46 -14.80 -12.77
CA TYR A 208 16.84 -14.45 -11.49
C TYR A 208 16.43 -15.69 -10.67
N ALA A 209 16.95 -16.88 -11.00
CA ALA A 209 16.54 -18.12 -10.34
C ALA A 209 16.74 -18.10 -8.82
N GLN A 210 17.92 -17.67 -8.36
CA GLN A 210 18.22 -17.57 -6.92
C GLN A 210 17.33 -16.52 -6.23
N THR A 211 17.14 -15.36 -6.86
CA THR A 211 16.26 -14.30 -6.35
C THR A 211 14.83 -14.79 -6.22
N ARG A 212 14.31 -15.50 -7.24
CA ARG A 212 12.97 -16.11 -7.21
C ARG A 212 12.84 -17.07 -6.03
N GLU A 213 13.80 -17.96 -5.82
CA GLU A 213 13.78 -18.90 -4.68
C GLU A 213 13.75 -18.17 -3.33
N THR A 214 14.58 -17.15 -3.17
CA THR A 214 14.58 -16.31 -1.97
C THR A 214 13.23 -15.63 -1.78
N MET A 215 12.74 -14.89 -2.77
CA MET A 215 11.48 -14.15 -2.66
C MET A 215 10.27 -15.07 -2.39
N MET A 216 10.24 -16.26 -2.98
CA MET A 216 9.22 -17.28 -2.71
C MET A 216 9.28 -17.76 -1.26
N LYS A 217 10.49 -18.03 -0.74
CA LYS A 217 10.69 -18.43 0.66
C LYS A 217 10.20 -17.32 1.62
N GLU A 218 10.50 -16.07 1.31
CA GLU A 218 10.10 -14.92 2.13
C GLU A 218 8.59 -14.68 2.07
N LEU A 219 7.95 -14.88 0.91
CA LEU A 219 6.48 -14.87 0.81
C LEU A 219 5.85 -15.93 1.72
N HIS A 220 6.40 -17.15 1.72
CA HIS A 220 5.92 -18.21 2.61
C HIS A 220 6.17 -17.88 4.10
N ALA A 221 7.31 -17.28 4.44
CA ALA A 221 7.61 -16.84 5.79
C ALA A 221 6.65 -15.74 6.25
N ALA A 222 6.40 -14.73 5.42
CA ALA A 222 5.47 -13.64 5.72
C ALA A 222 4.04 -14.14 5.92
N ARG A 223 3.55 -15.05 5.07
CA ARG A 223 2.24 -15.68 5.27
C ARG A 223 2.11 -16.37 6.62
N LYS A 224 3.17 -17.03 7.07
CA LYS A 224 3.19 -17.67 8.38
C LYS A 224 3.28 -16.64 9.52
N GLU A 225 4.10 -15.61 9.39
CA GLU A 225 4.22 -14.52 10.37
C GLU A 225 2.89 -13.79 10.58
N TYR A 226 2.14 -13.58 9.50
CA TYR A 226 0.85 -12.88 9.54
C TYR A 226 -0.36 -13.80 9.69
N ASP A 227 -0.15 -15.08 10.04
CA ASP A 227 -1.21 -16.09 10.19
C ASP A 227 -2.22 -16.13 9.03
N VAL A 228 -1.72 -15.94 7.80
CA VAL A 228 -2.54 -15.96 6.59
C VAL A 228 -3.14 -17.35 6.42
N PRO A 229 -4.47 -17.51 6.39
CA PRO A 229 -5.09 -18.83 6.31
C PRO A 229 -4.70 -19.58 5.03
N ASP A 230 -4.40 -20.87 5.14
CA ASP A 230 -4.08 -21.74 3.98
C ASP A 230 -5.22 -21.73 2.94
N ASN A 231 -6.46 -21.62 3.40
CA ASN A 231 -7.63 -21.46 2.54
C ASN A 231 -7.93 -19.98 2.30
N VAL A 232 -7.07 -19.31 1.52
CA VAL A 232 -7.33 -17.96 0.99
C VAL A 232 -8.53 -17.91 0.04
N TYR A 233 -9.15 -19.06 -0.30
CA TYR A 233 -10.24 -19.15 -1.29
C TYR A 233 -11.63 -18.87 -0.73
N GLN A 234 -11.86 -19.05 0.57
CA GLN A 234 -13.08 -18.59 1.23
C GLN A 234 -12.83 -17.24 1.90
N ALA A 235 -13.56 -16.20 1.46
CA ALA A 235 -13.57 -14.95 2.21
C ALA A 235 -13.99 -15.25 3.66
N PRO A 236 -13.21 -14.82 4.68
CA PRO A 236 -13.50 -15.13 6.07
C PRO A 236 -14.85 -14.57 6.55
N TYR A 237 -15.36 -13.58 5.82
CA TYR A 237 -16.69 -13.04 6.01
C TYR A 237 -17.46 -13.20 4.70
N PRO A 238 -18.46 -14.11 4.60
CA PRO A 238 -19.40 -14.04 3.51
C PRO A 238 -20.04 -12.65 3.58
N PHE A 239 -19.96 -11.88 2.49
CA PHE A 239 -20.75 -10.66 2.39
C PHE A 239 -22.20 -11.06 2.70
N MET A 240 -22.82 -10.42 3.71
CA MET A 240 -24.22 -10.67 4.01
C MET A 240 -25.00 -10.55 2.69
N THR A 241 -25.64 -11.64 2.30
CA THR A 241 -26.58 -11.67 1.21
C THR A 241 -27.62 -10.58 1.43
N ALA A 242 -28.26 -10.13 0.34
CA ALA A 242 -29.37 -9.19 0.46
C ALA A 242 -30.47 -9.71 1.43
N GLN A 243 -30.59 -11.02 1.55
CA GLN A 243 -31.52 -11.70 2.44
C GLN A 243 -31.10 -11.61 3.91
N GLU A 244 -29.80 -11.79 4.21
CA GLU A 244 -29.25 -11.64 5.57
C GLU A 244 -29.29 -10.18 6.05
N LYS A 245 -28.99 -9.22 5.15
CA LYS A 245 -29.14 -7.78 5.47
C LYS A 245 -30.59 -7.43 5.84
N LYS A 246 -31.54 -7.92 5.05
CA LYS A 246 -32.98 -7.73 5.30
C LYS A 246 -33.43 -8.39 6.61
N ALA A 247 -32.87 -9.55 6.96
CA ALA A 247 -33.20 -10.25 8.21
C ALA A 247 -32.71 -9.50 9.46
N LEU A 248 -31.66 -8.69 9.34
CA LEU A 248 -31.11 -7.83 10.39
C LEU A 248 -31.72 -6.42 10.42
N GLY A 249 -32.66 -6.11 9.52
CA GLY A 249 -33.35 -4.82 9.48
C GLY A 249 -32.59 -3.67 8.81
N TYR A 250 -31.56 -3.99 8.01
CA TYR A 250 -30.94 -3.03 7.08
C TYR A 250 -31.82 -2.74 5.86
#